data_AF-A0A5Y7AI02-F1
#
_entry.id   AF-A0A5Y7AI02-F1
#
_cell.length_a   1.000
_cell.length_b   1.000
_cell.length_c   1.000
_cell.angle_alpha   90.00
_cell.angle_beta   90.00
_cell.angle_gamma   90.00
#
_symmetry.space_group_name_H-M   'P 1'
#
loop_
_entity.id
_entity.type
_entity.pdbx_description
1 polymer ?
#
loop_
_entity_poly.entity_id
_entity_poly.type
_entity_poly.pdbx_seq_one_letter_code
_entity_poly.pdbx_strand_id
1 'polypeptide(L)'
;MRALLWLVGLALLLTGCASEKGIIDKEGYQLDTRHRAQAAYPRIKVLVIHYTAENFDVSLATLTGRNVSSHYLIPATPPLYGGKPRIWQLVPEQDQAWHAGASFWRGATRLNDTSIGIELENRGWRMSGGVKSFAPFESAQIQALIPLAKDIIARYDIKPQNVVAHADIAPQRKDDPGPRFPWRELAAQGIGAWPDAQRVAFYLAGRAPYTPVDTATVLALLSRYGYEVKADMTAREQQRVIMAFQMHFRPAQWNGIADAETQAIAEALLEKYGQD
;
A
#
# COMPACT_ATOMS: atom_id res chain seq x y z
N MET A 1 9.26 -31.33 -77.30
CA MET A 1 8.14 -32.29 -77.05
C MET A 1 8.65 -33.37 -76.09
N ARG A 2 7.80 -33.78 -75.11
CA ARG A 2 8.00 -34.79 -74.04
C ARG A 2 8.70 -34.24 -72.77
N ALA A 3 8.05 -33.81 -71.68
CA ALA A 3 6.93 -34.29 -70.84
C ALA A 3 7.26 -35.51 -69.95
N LEU A 4 7.42 -35.27 -68.63
CA LEU A 4 6.97 -36.05 -67.43
C LEU A 4 7.86 -35.66 -66.23
N LEU A 5 7.40 -34.82 -65.29
CA LEU A 5 6.62 -35.18 -64.10
C LEU A 5 7.38 -36.07 -63.11
N TRP A 6 8.01 -35.45 -62.10
CA TRP A 6 8.13 -36.01 -60.74
C TRP A 6 8.09 -34.87 -59.72
N LEU A 7 6.89 -34.39 -59.45
CA LEU A 7 6.55 -33.62 -58.25
C LEU A 7 6.34 -34.64 -57.12
N VAL A 8 7.38 -34.92 -56.34
CA VAL A 8 7.22 -35.62 -55.06
C VAL A 8 6.68 -34.59 -54.07
N GLY A 9 5.36 -34.52 -53.98
CA GLY A 9 4.66 -33.76 -52.95
C GLY A 9 4.88 -34.44 -51.60
N LEU A 10 5.85 -33.93 -50.83
CA LEU A 10 5.98 -34.25 -49.41
C LEU A 10 4.84 -33.51 -48.67
N ALA A 11 3.68 -34.14 -48.59
CA ALA A 11 2.60 -33.68 -47.73
C ALA A 11 3.02 -33.87 -46.27
N LEU A 12 3.66 -32.85 -45.71
CA LEU A 12 3.85 -32.73 -44.26
C LEU A 12 2.47 -32.72 -43.61
N LEU A 13 2.11 -33.85 -42.99
CA LEU A 13 1.01 -33.94 -42.03
C LEU A 13 1.33 -33.05 -40.84
N LEU A 14 1.02 -31.76 -40.97
CA LEU A 14 0.81 -30.89 -39.82
C LEU A 14 -0.52 -31.33 -39.19
N THR A 15 -0.49 -32.42 -38.42
CA THR A 15 -1.52 -32.67 -37.41
C THR A 15 -1.31 -31.64 -36.31
N GLY A 16 -1.70 -30.41 -36.60
CA GLY A 16 -1.96 -29.42 -35.56
C GLY A 16 -3.13 -29.98 -34.77
N CYS A 17 -2.87 -30.47 -33.57
CA CYS A 17 -3.91 -30.73 -32.59
C CYS A 17 -4.69 -29.42 -32.44
N ALA A 18 -5.84 -29.35 -33.10
CA ALA A 18 -6.79 -28.26 -32.91
C ALA A 18 -7.33 -28.44 -31.48
N SER A 19 -6.62 -27.86 -30.52
CA SER A 19 -7.11 -27.80 -29.14
C SER A 19 -8.43 -27.05 -29.19
N GLU A 20 -9.47 -27.68 -28.64
CA GLU A 20 -10.78 -27.05 -28.54
C GLU A 20 -10.61 -25.74 -27.76
N LYS A 21 -11.02 -24.62 -28.35
CA LYS A 21 -10.76 -23.29 -27.78
C LYS A 21 -11.37 -23.19 -26.38
N GLY A 22 -10.52 -22.95 -25.38
CA GLY A 22 -10.93 -22.87 -23.97
C GLY A 22 -10.82 -24.19 -23.20
N ILE A 23 -10.48 -25.30 -23.88
CA ILE A 23 -10.06 -26.54 -23.23
C ILE A 23 -8.54 -26.53 -23.05
N ILE A 24 -8.10 -26.70 -21.81
CA ILE A 24 -6.68 -26.85 -21.47
C ILE A 24 -6.45 -28.31 -21.11
N ASP A 25 -5.66 -28.99 -21.94
CA ASP A 25 -5.25 -30.37 -21.70
C ASP A 25 -4.17 -30.45 -20.62
N LYS A 26 -4.33 -31.36 -19.66
CA LYS A 26 -3.41 -31.62 -18.56
C LYS A 26 -3.19 -33.12 -18.43
N GLU A 27 -2.11 -33.51 -17.76
CA GLU A 27 -1.87 -34.93 -17.50
C GLU A 27 -3.01 -35.52 -16.65
N GLY A 28 -3.80 -36.41 -17.25
CA GLY A 28 -4.91 -37.13 -16.59
C GLY A 28 -6.27 -36.40 -16.56
N TYR A 29 -6.38 -35.17 -17.04
CA TYR A 29 -7.65 -34.42 -17.06
C TYR A 29 -7.65 -33.24 -18.03
N GLN A 30 -8.82 -32.63 -18.25
CA GLN A 30 -8.99 -31.42 -19.04
C GLN A 30 -9.70 -30.33 -18.23
N LEU A 31 -9.33 -29.07 -18.43
CA LEU A 31 -10.00 -27.91 -17.85
C LEU A 31 -10.83 -27.20 -18.91
N ASP A 32 -12.13 -27.06 -18.67
CA ASP A 32 -13.00 -26.20 -19.48
C ASP A 32 -13.05 -24.79 -18.88
N THR A 33 -12.44 -23.84 -19.58
CA THR A 33 -12.34 -22.43 -19.16
C THR A 33 -13.29 -21.50 -19.91
N ARG A 34 -14.22 -22.05 -20.70
CA ARG A 34 -15.18 -21.26 -21.51
C ARG A 34 -16.20 -20.52 -20.67
N HIS A 35 -16.51 -21.03 -19.48
CA HIS A 35 -17.46 -20.42 -18.56
C HIS A 35 -16.73 -19.75 -17.39
N ARG A 36 -16.59 -18.41 -17.45
CA ARG A 36 -15.94 -17.63 -16.39
C ARG A 36 -16.97 -17.06 -15.42
N ALA A 37 -16.70 -17.18 -14.12
CA ALA A 37 -17.50 -16.55 -13.08
C ALA A 37 -17.33 -15.03 -13.09
N GLN A 38 -18.42 -14.30 -12.80
CA GLN A 38 -18.38 -12.84 -12.64
C GLN A 38 -17.74 -12.43 -11.29
N ALA A 39 -17.92 -13.25 -10.25
CA ALA A 39 -17.35 -13.03 -8.92
C ALA A 39 -15.87 -13.48 -8.86
N ALA A 40 -15.01 -12.79 -9.60
CA ALA A 40 -13.56 -13.01 -9.60
C ALA A 40 -12.84 -11.69 -9.35
N TYR A 41 -12.08 -11.62 -8.26
CA TYR A 41 -11.45 -10.38 -7.77
C TYR A 41 -9.96 -10.56 -7.52
N PRO A 42 -9.16 -9.48 -7.55
CA PRO A 42 -7.77 -9.51 -7.13
C PRO A 42 -7.57 -10.03 -5.70
N ARG A 43 -6.47 -10.77 -5.49
CA ARG A 43 -6.02 -11.14 -4.14
C ARG A 43 -5.40 -9.96 -3.41
N ILE A 44 -4.65 -9.13 -4.15
CA ILE A 44 -4.03 -7.91 -3.66
C ILE A 44 -5.10 -6.83 -3.53
N LYS A 45 -5.18 -6.22 -2.35
CA LYS A 45 -6.19 -5.22 -2.01
C LYS A 45 -5.62 -3.97 -1.34
N VAL A 46 -4.36 -4.03 -0.88
CA VAL A 46 -3.72 -3.01 -0.05
C VAL A 46 -2.35 -2.66 -0.61
N LEU A 47 -1.99 -1.38 -0.55
CA LEU A 47 -0.65 -0.87 -0.85
C LEU A 47 -0.06 -0.26 0.43
N VAL A 48 1.04 -0.83 0.94
CA VAL A 48 1.69 -0.38 2.17
C VAL A 48 2.98 0.36 1.85
N ILE A 49 3.11 1.57 2.39
CA ILE A 49 4.28 2.43 2.24
C ILE A 49 5.16 2.35 3.49
N HIS A 50 6.46 2.18 3.28
CA HIS A 50 7.49 2.03 4.31
C HIS A 50 8.62 3.05 4.10
N TYR A 51 9.46 3.23 5.11
CA TYR A 51 10.82 3.72 4.92
C TYR A 51 11.81 2.65 5.36
N THR A 52 13.03 2.72 4.83
CA THR A 52 14.07 1.73 5.14
C THR A 52 14.84 1.99 6.44
N ALA A 53 14.93 3.25 6.89
CA ALA A 53 15.81 3.72 7.97
C ALA A 53 17.31 3.51 7.72
N GLU A 54 17.68 3.10 6.51
CA GLU A 54 19.03 2.75 6.10
C GLU A 54 19.32 3.34 4.70
N ASN A 55 20.59 3.34 4.29
CA ASN A 55 20.96 3.73 2.93
C ASN A 55 20.57 2.65 1.91
N PHE A 56 20.63 2.99 0.61
CA PHE A 56 20.20 2.13 -0.47
C PHE A 56 20.86 0.74 -0.47
N ASP A 57 22.18 0.66 -0.39
CA ASP A 57 22.91 -0.62 -0.51
C ASP A 57 22.60 -1.55 0.67
N VAL A 58 22.55 -1.01 1.88
CA VAL A 58 22.16 -1.77 3.09
C VAL A 58 20.70 -2.21 3.00
N SER A 59 19.81 -1.34 2.51
CA SER A 59 18.40 -1.65 2.32
C SER A 59 18.21 -2.77 1.31
N LEU A 60 18.89 -2.70 0.17
CA LEU A 60 18.84 -3.70 -0.89
C LEU A 60 19.36 -5.06 -0.38
N ALA A 61 20.48 -5.08 0.34
CA ALA A 61 21.01 -6.31 0.93
C ALA A 61 20.06 -6.91 1.97
N THR A 62 19.42 -6.07 2.79
CA THR A 62 18.47 -6.50 3.81
C THR A 62 17.20 -7.08 3.20
N LEU A 63 16.62 -6.40 2.21
CA LEU A 63 15.35 -6.76 1.56
C LEU A 63 15.48 -7.92 0.55
N THR A 64 16.71 -8.31 0.21
CA THR A 64 17.02 -9.52 -0.57
C THR A 64 17.59 -10.65 0.30
N GLY A 65 17.68 -10.42 1.62
CA GLY A 65 18.05 -11.41 2.61
C GLY A 65 16.94 -12.43 2.89
N ARG A 66 17.03 -13.13 4.02
CA ARG A 66 16.11 -14.24 4.37
C ARG A 66 14.95 -13.86 5.30
N ASN A 67 14.97 -12.67 5.88
CA ASN A 67 14.11 -12.33 7.03
C ASN A 67 13.00 -11.34 6.69
N VAL A 68 13.22 -10.47 5.71
CA VAL A 68 12.33 -9.38 5.33
C VAL A 68 12.51 -9.11 3.83
N SER A 69 11.45 -8.71 3.16
CA SER A 69 11.49 -8.30 1.75
C SER A 69 10.37 -7.32 1.45
N SER A 70 10.50 -6.56 0.37
CA SER A 70 9.44 -5.72 -0.17
C SER A 70 9.26 -6.02 -1.66
N HIS A 71 8.14 -5.62 -2.23
CA HIS A 71 7.94 -5.77 -3.67
C HIS A 71 8.81 -4.76 -4.42
N TYR A 72 8.87 -3.52 -3.90
CA TYR A 72 9.61 -2.42 -4.50
C TYR A 72 10.53 -1.72 -3.50
N LEU A 73 11.67 -1.23 -4.00
CA LEU A 73 12.59 -0.33 -3.31
C LEU A 73 12.88 0.89 -4.19
N ILE A 74 12.62 2.09 -3.66
CA ILE A 74 12.85 3.37 -4.35
C ILE A 74 13.98 4.13 -3.64
N PRO A 75 15.13 4.39 -4.30
CA PRO A 75 16.19 5.23 -3.74
C PRO A 75 15.69 6.65 -3.41
N ALA A 76 16.41 7.36 -2.53
CA ALA A 76 16.11 8.74 -2.17
C ALA A 76 16.21 9.66 -3.41
N THR A 77 17.17 9.38 -4.29
CA THR A 77 17.28 10.06 -5.59
C THR A 77 17.41 8.99 -6.66
N PRO A 78 16.28 8.48 -7.21
CA PRO A 78 16.31 7.40 -8.19
C PRO A 78 17.16 7.78 -9.41
N PRO A 79 18.15 6.94 -9.82
CA PRO A 79 18.95 7.25 -10.99
C PRO A 79 18.09 7.22 -12.25
N LEU A 80 18.38 8.13 -13.18
CA LEU A 80 17.63 8.26 -14.43
C LEU A 80 18.30 7.46 -15.55
N TYR A 81 17.52 6.63 -16.24
CA TYR A 81 17.94 5.94 -17.46
C TYR A 81 16.90 6.20 -18.54
N GLY A 82 17.34 6.74 -19.68
CA GLY A 82 16.42 7.17 -20.75
C GLY A 82 15.40 8.21 -20.27
N GLY A 83 15.78 9.08 -19.33
CA GLY A 83 14.91 10.10 -18.75
C GLY A 83 13.88 9.59 -17.73
N LYS A 84 13.90 8.31 -17.35
CA LYS A 84 12.97 7.71 -16.39
C LYS A 84 13.67 7.29 -15.09
N PRO A 85 13.05 7.49 -13.91
CA PRO A 85 13.61 6.99 -12.66
C PRO A 85 13.61 5.47 -12.63
N ARG A 86 14.72 4.87 -12.19
CA ARG A 86 14.81 3.44 -11.96
C ARG A 86 14.35 3.09 -10.55
N ILE A 87 13.44 2.14 -10.46
CA ILE A 87 12.94 1.54 -9.22
C ILE A 87 13.32 0.05 -9.25
N TRP A 88 13.64 -0.52 -8.10
CA TRP A 88 13.98 -1.92 -7.98
C TRP A 88 12.74 -2.70 -7.59
N GLN A 89 12.39 -3.71 -8.39
CA GLN A 89 11.41 -4.72 -8.01
C GLN A 89 12.17 -5.94 -7.47
N LEU A 90 11.90 -6.31 -6.21
CA LEU A 90 12.62 -7.39 -5.53
C LEU A 90 11.80 -8.68 -5.44
N VAL A 91 10.46 -8.56 -5.43
CA VAL A 91 9.52 -9.68 -5.39
C VAL A 91 8.45 -9.47 -6.48
N PRO A 92 8.14 -10.49 -7.30
CA PRO A 92 7.02 -10.44 -8.23
C PRO A 92 5.70 -10.17 -7.47
N GLU A 93 4.81 -9.34 -8.01
CA GLU A 93 3.57 -8.99 -7.30
C GLU A 93 2.63 -10.18 -7.07
N GLN A 94 2.71 -11.24 -7.88
CA GLN A 94 1.94 -12.46 -7.63
C GLN A 94 2.43 -13.28 -6.43
N ASP A 95 3.65 -13.00 -5.97
CA ASP A 95 4.28 -13.67 -4.83
C ASP A 95 4.16 -12.77 -3.59
N GLN A 96 4.26 -13.38 -2.41
CA GLN A 96 4.22 -12.65 -1.15
C GLN A 96 5.61 -12.12 -0.78
N ALA A 97 5.74 -10.80 -0.60
CA ALA A 97 6.87 -10.21 0.13
C ALA A 97 6.62 -10.16 1.65
N TRP A 98 7.68 -10.16 2.45
CA TRP A 98 7.61 -10.13 3.92
C TRP A 98 7.90 -8.72 4.45
N HIS A 99 6.92 -7.81 4.37
CA HIS A 99 7.12 -6.39 4.75
C HIS A 99 6.24 -5.91 5.92
N ALA A 100 5.00 -6.37 6.04
CA ALA A 100 4.03 -5.89 7.04
C ALA A 100 4.20 -6.55 8.42
N GLY A 101 4.63 -7.82 8.44
CA GLY A 101 4.66 -8.63 9.66
C GLY A 101 3.27 -8.77 10.32
N ALA A 102 3.23 -8.86 11.65
CA ALA A 102 1.98 -8.91 12.41
C ALA A 102 1.19 -7.59 12.25
N SER A 103 0.09 -7.64 11.50
CA SER A 103 -0.60 -6.46 10.99
C SER A 103 -2.11 -6.68 10.94
N PHE A 104 -2.86 -5.58 11.02
CA PHE A 104 -4.31 -5.54 10.91
C PHE A 104 -4.76 -4.29 10.14
N TRP A 105 -5.71 -4.43 9.23
CA TRP A 105 -6.36 -3.31 8.56
C TRP A 105 -7.77 -3.69 8.13
N ARG A 106 -8.77 -2.93 8.57
CA ARG A 106 -10.19 -3.07 8.15
C ARG A 106 -10.68 -4.53 8.22
N GLY A 107 -10.39 -5.19 9.35
CA GLY A 107 -10.80 -6.57 9.61
C GLY A 107 -9.88 -7.65 9.04
N ALA A 108 -8.99 -7.31 8.10
CA ALA A 108 -7.95 -8.23 7.62
C ALA A 108 -6.77 -8.28 8.60
N THR A 109 -6.14 -9.45 8.71
CA THR A 109 -4.86 -9.63 9.40
C THR A 109 -3.82 -10.18 8.43
N ARG A 110 -2.55 -10.24 8.84
CA ARG A 110 -1.45 -10.81 8.02
C ARG A 110 -1.36 -10.16 6.64
N LEU A 111 -1.25 -8.83 6.62
CA LEU A 111 -1.40 -8.04 5.38
C LEU A 111 -0.40 -8.39 4.28
N ASN A 112 0.71 -9.08 4.58
CA ASN A 112 1.58 -9.69 3.56
C ASN A 112 0.78 -10.57 2.57
N ASP A 113 -0.33 -11.20 2.98
CA ASP A 113 -1.12 -12.11 2.15
C ASP A 113 -1.90 -11.37 1.03
N THR A 114 -2.18 -10.08 1.21
CA THR A 114 -3.07 -9.30 0.33
C THR A 114 -2.54 -7.90 0.02
N SER A 115 -1.24 -7.65 0.19
CA SER A 115 -0.68 -6.32 -0.04
C SER A 115 0.60 -6.31 -0.87
N ILE A 116 0.80 -5.18 -1.55
CA ILE A 116 2.08 -4.79 -2.12
C ILE A 116 2.77 -3.84 -1.14
N GLY A 117 4.09 -4.00 -1.00
CA GLY A 117 4.93 -3.24 -0.09
C GLY A 117 5.97 -2.44 -0.89
N ILE A 118 5.99 -1.12 -0.69
CA ILE A 118 6.98 -0.21 -1.27
C ILE A 118 7.85 0.35 -0.16
N GLU A 119 9.15 0.06 -0.25
CA GLU A 119 10.18 0.63 0.61
C GLU A 119 10.78 1.88 -0.03
N LEU A 120 10.85 2.96 0.76
CA LEU A 120 11.46 4.22 0.35
C LEU A 120 12.77 4.38 1.12
N GLU A 121 13.90 4.53 0.41
CA GLU A 121 15.16 4.89 1.05
C GLU A 121 15.00 6.23 1.74
N ASN A 122 14.91 6.20 3.07
CA ASN A 122 14.75 7.37 3.91
C ASN A 122 15.22 7.01 5.31
N ARG A 123 15.93 7.95 5.96
CA ARG A 123 16.52 7.72 7.29
C ARG A 123 15.50 7.55 8.42
N GLY A 124 14.22 7.77 8.17
CA GLY A 124 13.17 7.66 9.17
C GLY A 124 13.34 8.71 10.26
N TRP A 125 13.12 8.30 11.52
CA TRP A 125 13.28 9.18 12.67
C TRP A 125 14.64 9.05 13.36
N ARG A 126 15.03 10.13 14.03
CA ARG A 126 16.18 10.20 14.93
C ARG A 126 15.83 11.00 16.17
N MET A 127 16.38 10.59 17.32
CA MET A 127 16.27 11.33 18.57
C MET A 127 17.44 12.31 18.68
N SER A 128 17.13 13.58 18.94
CA SER A 128 18.13 14.60 19.24
C SER A 128 17.62 15.48 20.38
N GLY A 129 18.39 15.58 21.47
CA GLY A 129 17.98 16.37 22.65
C GLY A 129 16.65 15.94 23.27
N GLY A 130 16.29 14.65 23.20
CA GLY A 130 14.99 14.15 23.68
C GLY A 130 13.81 14.39 22.73
N VAL A 131 14.04 15.01 21.57
CA VAL A 131 13.01 15.28 20.56
C VAL A 131 13.16 14.31 19.39
N LYS A 132 12.06 13.67 19.03
CA LYS A 132 11.98 12.80 17.85
C LYS A 132 11.71 13.64 16.60
N SER A 133 12.57 13.52 15.59
CA SER A 133 12.43 14.21 14.31
C SER A 133 12.53 13.23 13.16
N PHE A 134 11.78 13.46 12.08
CA PHE A 134 11.75 12.61 10.88
C PHE A 134 12.45 13.30 9.70
N ALA A 135 13.18 12.53 8.91
CA ALA A 135 13.78 13.04 7.68
C ALA A 135 12.70 13.42 6.64
N PRO A 136 12.89 14.50 5.87
CA PRO A 136 12.04 14.78 4.71
C PRO A 136 12.24 13.71 3.63
N PHE A 137 11.26 13.56 2.74
CA PHE A 137 11.38 12.77 1.52
C PHE A 137 11.84 13.67 0.38
N GLU A 138 12.76 13.17 -0.44
CA GLU A 138 13.25 13.90 -1.61
C GLU A 138 12.16 13.98 -2.68
N SER A 139 12.03 15.14 -3.35
CA SER A 139 11.00 15.32 -4.38
C SER A 139 11.16 14.31 -5.53
N ALA A 140 12.39 14.00 -5.93
CA ALA A 140 12.66 12.99 -6.97
C ALA A 140 12.15 11.59 -6.61
N GLN A 141 12.21 11.20 -5.33
CA GLN A 141 11.67 9.93 -4.84
C GLN A 141 10.13 9.90 -4.94
N ILE A 142 9.48 10.98 -4.52
CA ILE A 142 8.01 11.10 -4.58
C ILE A 142 7.51 11.12 -6.02
N GLN A 143 8.20 11.81 -6.92
CA GLN A 143 7.87 11.82 -8.34
C GLN A 143 8.05 10.45 -9.00
N ALA A 144 8.99 9.62 -8.54
CA ALA A 144 9.13 8.24 -8.99
C ALA A 144 8.03 7.31 -8.41
N LEU A 145 7.61 7.55 -7.16
CA LEU A 145 6.55 6.79 -6.50
C LEU A 145 5.18 6.98 -7.16
N ILE A 146 4.82 8.21 -7.55
CA ILE A 146 3.50 8.54 -8.10
C ILE A 146 3.06 7.62 -9.27
N PRO A 147 3.83 7.48 -10.37
CA PRO A 147 3.42 6.62 -11.47
C PRO A 147 3.38 5.14 -11.07
N LEU A 148 4.35 4.67 -10.25
CA LEU A 148 4.34 3.29 -9.76
C LEU A 148 3.08 2.97 -8.94
N ALA A 149 2.73 3.86 -7.99
CA ALA A 149 1.55 3.68 -7.15
C ALA A 149 0.26 3.71 -7.99
N LYS A 150 0.16 4.61 -8.98
CA LYS A 150 -0.98 4.65 -9.93
C LYS A 150 -1.11 3.34 -10.71
N ASP A 151 0.00 2.81 -11.23
CA ASP A 151 0.00 1.55 -11.98
C ASP A 151 -0.47 0.38 -11.12
N ILE A 152 0.02 0.28 -9.88
CA ILE A 152 -0.38 -0.76 -8.92
C ILE A 152 -1.87 -0.62 -8.57
N ILE A 153 -2.31 0.60 -8.24
CA ILE A 153 -3.70 0.87 -7.87
C ILE A 153 -4.66 0.52 -9.01
N ALA A 154 -4.35 0.93 -10.23
CA ALA A 154 -5.17 0.63 -11.40
C ALA A 154 -5.22 -0.87 -11.71
N ARG A 155 -4.09 -1.58 -11.58
CA ARG A 155 -3.98 -3.02 -11.87
C ARG A 155 -4.84 -3.88 -10.94
N TYR A 156 -4.97 -3.48 -9.68
CA TYR A 156 -5.65 -4.26 -8.64
C TYR A 156 -6.94 -3.63 -8.14
N ASP A 157 -7.40 -2.52 -8.72
CA ASP A 157 -8.55 -1.74 -8.26
C ASP A 157 -8.49 -1.44 -6.74
N ILE A 158 -7.29 -1.07 -6.27
CA ILE A 158 -7.05 -0.78 -4.85
C ILE A 158 -7.83 0.48 -4.48
N LYS A 159 -8.68 0.38 -3.46
CA LYS A 159 -9.46 1.53 -2.98
C LYS A 159 -8.57 2.53 -2.25
N PRO A 160 -8.88 3.85 -2.29
CA PRO A 160 -8.04 4.88 -1.69
C PRO A 160 -7.72 4.64 -0.21
N GLN A 161 -8.68 4.18 0.58
CA GLN A 161 -8.49 3.86 2.00
C GLN A 161 -7.59 2.63 2.26
N ASN A 162 -7.16 1.93 1.22
CA ASN A 162 -6.24 0.79 1.29
C ASN A 162 -4.84 1.14 0.78
N VAL A 163 -4.53 2.42 0.58
CA VAL A 163 -3.14 2.90 0.48
C VAL A 163 -2.76 3.45 1.84
N VAL A 164 -1.87 2.75 2.55
CA VAL A 164 -1.68 2.90 3.99
C VAL A 164 -0.21 3.03 4.38
N ALA A 165 0.04 3.65 5.52
CA ALA A 165 1.30 3.56 6.22
C ALA A 165 1.49 2.18 6.84
N HIS A 166 2.73 1.74 7.03
CA HIS A 166 3.01 0.61 7.91
C HIS A 166 2.56 0.90 9.35
N ALA A 167 2.67 2.15 9.79
CA ALA A 167 2.13 2.62 11.06
C ALA A 167 0.61 2.42 11.19
N ASP A 168 -0.15 2.47 10.09
CA ASP A 168 -1.61 2.30 10.15
C ASP A 168 -1.98 0.85 10.45
N ILE A 169 -1.25 -0.08 9.84
CA ILE A 169 -1.52 -1.52 9.97
C ILE A 169 -0.83 -2.15 11.17
N ALA A 170 0.11 -1.42 11.81
CA ALA A 170 0.90 -1.88 12.94
C ALA A 170 1.25 -0.74 13.93
N PRO A 171 0.25 -0.01 14.46
CA PRO A 171 0.46 1.23 15.21
C PRO A 171 1.28 1.05 16.49
N GLN A 172 1.28 -0.15 17.08
CA GLN A 172 2.07 -0.43 18.28
C GLN A 172 3.56 -0.64 18.01
N ARG A 173 3.95 -0.91 16.76
CA ARG A 173 5.32 -1.33 16.41
C ARG A 173 6.03 -0.39 15.45
N LYS A 174 5.29 0.33 14.61
CA LYS A 174 5.81 1.00 13.41
C LYS A 174 5.38 2.46 13.37
N ASP A 175 6.24 3.28 12.76
CA ASP A 175 6.03 4.73 12.59
C ASP A 175 6.17 5.14 11.12
N ASP A 176 6.62 4.25 10.26
CA ASP A 176 6.86 4.47 8.84
C ASP A 176 5.57 4.56 8.02
N PRO A 177 5.52 5.44 6.99
CA PRO A 177 6.61 6.30 6.51
C PRO A 177 6.74 7.63 7.28
N GLY A 178 5.96 7.83 8.34
CA GLY A 178 6.06 8.97 9.26
C GLY A 178 5.37 10.25 8.77
N PRO A 179 5.35 11.31 9.61
CA PRO A 179 4.58 12.53 9.38
C PRO A 179 5.18 13.44 8.30
N ARG A 180 6.34 13.09 7.75
CA ARG A 180 6.99 13.83 6.64
C ARG A 180 6.65 13.25 5.28
N PHE A 181 5.98 12.10 5.22
CA PHE A 181 5.50 11.54 3.97
C PHE A 181 4.31 12.36 3.44
N PRO A 182 4.31 12.77 2.15
CA PRO A 182 3.37 13.77 1.65
C PRO A 182 2.01 13.18 1.24
N TRP A 183 1.30 12.51 2.16
CA TRP A 183 0.00 11.85 1.89
C TRP A 183 -1.01 12.74 1.16
N ARG A 184 -1.14 14.02 1.55
CA ARG A 184 -2.04 14.97 0.89
C ARG A 184 -1.68 15.23 -0.57
N GLU A 185 -0.39 15.29 -0.90
CA GLU A 185 0.08 15.48 -2.28
C GLU A 185 -0.27 14.26 -3.14
N LEU A 186 -0.05 13.06 -2.59
CA LEU A 186 -0.39 11.79 -3.25
C LEU A 186 -1.90 11.69 -3.46
N ALA A 187 -2.73 12.04 -2.47
CA ALA A 187 -4.18 12.02 -2.59
C ALA A 187 -4.68 13.02 -3.66
N ALA A 188 -4.06 14.19 -3.79
CA ALA A 188 -4.35 15.14 -4.87
C ALA A 188 -4.01 14.57 -6.27
N GLN A 189 -3.11 13.57 -6.33
CA GLN A 189 -2.79 12.80 -7.52
C GLN A 189 -3.69 11.56 -7.70
N GLY A 190 -4.68 11.34 -6.85
CA GLY A 190 -5.56 10.17 -6.88
C GLY A 190 -4.97 8.92 -6.19
N ILE A 191 -3.95 9.08 -5.34
CA ILE A 191 -3.28 8.00 -4.62
C ILE A 191 -3.58 8.11 -3.13
N GLY A 192 -4.41 7.20 -2.61
CA GLY A 192 -4.74 7.15 -1.20
C GLY A 192 -5.90 8.06 -0.78
N ALA A 193 -6.36 7.86 0.45
CA ALA A 193 -7.48 8.58 1.03
C ALA A 193 -7.08 9.96 1.59
N TRP A 194 -7.96 10.94 1.48
CA TRP A 194 -7.83 12.23 2.17
C TRP A 194 -9.21 12.85 2.41
N PRO A 195 -9.48 13.42 3.61
CA PRO A 195 -10.78 14.00 3.90
C PRO A 195 -11.00 15.30 3.12
N ASP A 196 -12.26 15.59 2.80
CA ASP A 196 -12.63 16.86 2.20
C ASP A 196 -12.61 17.97 3.27
N ALA A 197 -11.88 19.06 3.01
CA ALA A 197 -11.65 20.11 4.00
C ALA A 197 -12.95 20.75 4.52
N GLN A 198 -13.97 20.88 3.67
CA GLN A 198 -15.29 21.40 4.06
C GLN A 198 -16.02 20.45 5.01
N ARG A 199 -15.85 19.13 4.84
CA ARG A 199 -16.46 18.12 5.73
C ARG A 199 -15.73 18.09 7.07
N VAL A 200 -14.39 18.23 7.09
CA VAL A 200 -13.65 18.41 8.35
C VAL A 200 -14.12 19.66 9.10
N ALA A 201 -14.28 20.79 8.41
CA ALA A 201 -14.79 22.03 9.02
C ALA A 201 -16.21 21.87 9.58
N PHE A 202 -17.07 21.11 8.88
CA PHE A 202 -18.40 20.75 9.36
C PHE A 202 -18.34 19.95 10.66
N TYR A 203 -17.53 18.89 10.73
CA TYR A 203 -17.39 18.05 11.92
C TYR A 203 -16.65 18.72 13.08
N LEU A 204 -15.78 19.69 12.80
CA LEU A 204 -15.20 20.55 13.85
C LEU A 204 -16.30 21.30 14.61
N ALA A 205 -17.42 21.64 13.97
CA ALA A 205 -18.59 22.26 14.59
C ALA A 205 -18.25 23.52 15.41
N GLY A 206 -17.31 24.34 14.91
CA GLY A 206 -16.85 25.56 15.56
C GLY A 206 -15.88 25.37 16.73
N ARG A 207 -15.53 24.13 17.11
CA ARG A 207 -14.52 23.83 18.12
C ARG A 207 -13.13 24.24 17.62
N ALA A 208 -12.28 24.73 18.53
CA ALA A 208 -10.87 24.94 18.21
C ALA A 208 -10.19 23.59 17.91
N PRO A 209 -9.24 23.50 16.96
CA PRO A 209 -8.63 22.23 16.54
C PRO A 209 -8.09 21.36 17.68
N TYR A 210 -7.46 21.99 18.67
CA TYR A 210 -6.82 21.33 19.82
C TYR A 210 -7.75 21.13 21.02
N THR A 211 -9.05 21.39 20.87
CA THR A 211 -10.02 21.15 21.95
C THR A 211 -9.97 19.67 22.33
N PRO A 212 -9.69 19.31 23.60
CA PRO A 212 -9.69 17.92 24.02
C PRO A 212 -11.03 17.26 23.77
N VAL A 213 -11.00 16.02 23.33
CA VAL A 213 -12.20 15.18 23.17
C VAL A 213 -12.01 13.86 23.89
N ASP A 214 -13.09 13.11 24.05
CA ASP A 214 -13.04 11.79 24.65
C ASP A 214 -12.22 10.81 23.78
N THR A 215 -11.20 10.21 24.39
CA THR A 215 -10.29 9.25 23.73
C THR A 215 -11.05 8.03 23.21
N ALA A 216 -12.02 7.51 23.96
CA ALA A 216 -12.77 6.32 23.56
C ALA A 216 -13.60 6.58 22.29
N THR A 217 -14.18 7.78 22.17
CA THR A 217 -14.90 8.24 20.98
C THR A 217 -13.99 8.25 19.73
N VAL A 218 -12.79 8.83 19.84
CA VAL A 218 -11.83 8.83 18.72
C VAL A 218 -11.40 7.41 18.35
N LEU A 219 -11.07 6.57 19.34
CA LEU A 219 -10.68 5.18 19.09
C LEU A 219 -11.78 4.36 18.41
N ALA A 220 -13.05 4.59 18.74
CA ALA A 220 -14.17 3.94 18.06
C ALA A 220 -14.26 4.35 16.58
N LEU A 221 -14.00 5.62 16.25
CA LEU A 221 -13.93 6.08 14.86
C LEU A 221 -12.73 5.44 14.13
N LEU A 222 -11.55 5.43 14.75
CA LEU A 222 -10.34 4.83 14.16
C LEU A 222 -10.50 3.32 13.94
N SER A 223 -11.15 2.62 14.88
CA SER A 223 -11.47 1.20 14.74
C SER A 223 -12.35 0.93 13.52
N ARG A 224 -13.43 1.71 13.35
CA ARG A 224 -14.31 1.63 12.18
C ARG A 224 -13.61 2.00 10.87
N TYR A 225 -12.67 2.95 10.92
CA TYR A 225 -11.91 3.34 9.74
C TYR A 225 -10.88 2.28 9.34
N GLY A 226 -10.38 1.47 10.28
CA GLY A 226 -9.56 0.31 9.95
C GLY A 226 -8.44 -0.05 10.91
N TYR A 227 -8.16 0.79 11.90
CA TYR A 227 -7.09 0.54 12.87
C TYR A 227 -7.46 -0.58 13.84
N GLU A 228 -6.49 -1.36 14.29
CA GLU A 228 -6.70 -2.34 15.35
C GLU A 228 -6.87 -1.61 16.69
N VAL A 229 -8.03 -1.75 17.31
CA VAL A 229 -8.33 -1.23 18.64
C VAL A 229 -8.87 -2.38 19.48
N LYS A 230 -8.25 -2.65 20.63
CA LYS A 230 -8.62 -3.73 21.54
C LYS A 230 -9.20 -3.15 22.82
N ALA A 231 -10.14 -3.86 23.44
CA ALA A 231 -10.84 -3.38 24.62
C ALA A 231 -9.92 -3.20 25.85
N ASP A 232 -8.82 -3.94 25.91
CA ASP A 232 -7.86 -3.98 27.02
C ASP A 232 -6.60 -3.12 26.79
N MET A 233 -6.61 -2.24 25.79
CA MET A 233 -5.46 -1.36 25.52
C MET A 233 -5.15 -0.44 26.70
N THR A 234 -3.88 -0.43 27.10
CA THR A 234 -3.31 0.57 28.00
C THR A 234 -3.38 1.96 27.39
N ALA A 235 -3.31 3.01 28.22
CA ALA A 235 -3.29 4.39 27.74
C ALA A 235 -2.19 4.68 26.71
N ARG A 236 -1.03 4.02 26.84
CA ARG A 236 0.07 4.12 25.88
C ARG A 236 -0.28 3.49 24.54
N GLU A 237 -0.93 2.33 24.53
CA GLU A 237 -1.35 1.67 23.30
C GLU A 237 -2.43 2.48 22.57
N GLN A 238 -3.38 3.05 23.32
CA GLN A 238 -4.38 3.98 22.78
C GLN A 238 -3.72 5.19 22.11
N GLN A 239 -2.75 5.81 22.81
CA GLN A 239 -1.98 6.94 22.29
C GLN A 239 -1.23 6.57 20.99
N ARG A 240 -0.66 5.36 20.89
CA ARG A 240 0.02 4.88 19.68
C ARG A 240 -0.92 4.79 18.48
N VAL A 241 -2.16 4.33 18.65
CA VAL A 241 -3.16 4.28 17.57
C VAL A 241 -3.49 5.68 17.07
N ILE A 242 -3.80 6.60 17.98
CA ILE A 242 -4.15 7.99 17.63
C ILE A 242 -2.95 8.68 16.96
N MET A 243 -1.74 8.45 17.47
CA MET A 243 -0.52 9.02 16.90
C MET A 243 -0.26 8.50 15.48
N ALA A 244 -0.47 7.21 15.19
CA ALA A 244 -0.31 6.67 13.84
C ALA A 244 -1.28 7.35 12.86
N PHE A 245 -2.56 7.49 13.23
CA PHE A 245 -3.55 8.22 12.45
C PHE A 245 -3.15 9.69 12.23
N GLN A 246 -2.69 10.37 13.27
CA GLN A 246 -2.22 11.76 13.15
C GLN A 246 -0.99 11.89 12.24
N MET A 247 -0.03 10.96 12.30
CA MET A 247 1.11 10.98 11.37
C MET A 247 0.68 10.91 9.91
N HIS A 248 -0.39 10.15 9.61
CA HIS A 248 -0.93 10.05 8.26
C HIS A 248 -1.77 11.29 7.86
N PHE A 249 -2.81 11.60 8.64
CA PHE A 249 -3.86 12.54 8.21
C PHE A 249 -3.77 13.94 8.85
N ARG A 250 -2.98 14.10 9.92
CA ARG A 250 -2.82 15.36 10.66
C ARG A 250 -1.36 15.61 11.08
N PRO A 251 -0.38 15.62 10.15
CA PRO A 251 1.04 15.57 10.49
C PRO A 251 1.59 16.82 11.18
N ALA A 252 0.82 17.91 11.24
CA ALA A 252 1.17 19.12 12.00
C ALA A 252 1.29 18.84 13.51
N GLN A 253 0.55 17.87 14.04
CA GLN A 253 0.64 17.42 15.43
C GLN A 253 0.25 15.95 15.56
N TRP A 254 1.20 15.13 16.02
CA TRP A 254 1.07 13.68 16.15
C TRP A 254 1.42 13.20 17.57
N ASN A 255 1.00 13.91 18.60
CA ASN A 255 1.30 13.55 19.98
C ASN A 255 0.44 12.39 20.53
N GLY A 256 -0.51 11.88 19.74
CA GLY A 256 -1.43 10.81 20.12
C GLY A 256 -2.50 11.23 21.12
N ILE A 257 -2.68 12.54 21.34
CA ILE A 257 -3.74 13.06 22.20
C ILE A 257 -4.99 13.25 21.33
N ALA A 258 -6.14 12.79 21.84
CA ALA A 258 -7.42 12.98 21.19
C ALA A 258 -7.85 14.46 21.24
N ASP A 259 -8.04 15.06 20.07
CA ASP A 259 -8.55 16.42 19.92
C ASP A 259 -9.62 16.52 18.83
N ALA A 260 -10.31 17.67 18.79
CA ALA A 260 -11.46 17.90 17.93
C ALA A 260 -11.12 17.79 16.44
N GLU A 261 -9.93 18.22 16.01
CA GLU A 261 -9.53 18.08 14.60
C GLU A 261 -9.23 16.63 14.24
N THR A 262 -8.58 15.87 15.13
CA THR A 262 -8.37 14.42 14.94
C THR A 262 -9.71 13.69 14.81
N GLN A 263 -10.69 14.01 15.67
CA GLN A 263 -12.04 13.46 15.58
C GLN A 263 -12.71 13.83 14.25
N ALA A 264 -12.70 15.11 13.87
CA ALA A 264 -13.38 15.61 12.68
C ALA A 264 -12.79 15.03 11.38
N ILE A 265 -11.48 14.83 11.32
CA ILE A 265 -10.80 14.15 10.21
C ILE A 265 -11.28 12.69 10.13
N ALA A 266 -11.35 11.96 11.24
CA ALA A 266 -11.82 10.58 11.26
C ALA A 266 -13.29 10.46 10.84
N GLU A 267 -14.16 11.37 11.28
CA GLU A 267 -15.57 11.44 10.88
C GLU A 267 -15.71 11.71 9.37
N ALA A 268 -14.97 12.69 8.83
CA ALA A 268 -14.99 13.02 7.41
C ALA A 268 -14.44 11.87 6.53
N LEU A 269 -13.42 11.16 7.00
CA LEU A 269 -12.89 9.99 6.31
C LEU A 269 -13.90 8.83 6.28
N LEU A 270 -14.57 8.55 7.40
CA LEU A 270 -15.61 7.54 7.48
C LEU A 270 -16.82 7.88 6.60
N GLU A 271 -17.24 9.15 6.56
CA GLU A 271 -18.31 9.61 5.68
C GLU A 271 -17.97 9.34 4.21
N LYS A 272 -16.72 9.62 3.80
CA LYS A 272 -16.29 9.55 2.41
C LYS A 272 -15.94 8.13 1.93
N TYR A 273 -15.32 7.32 2.80
CA TYR A 273 -14.72 6.03 2.42
C TYR A 273 -15.35 4.83 3.12
N GLY A 274 -16.26 5.04 4.08
CA GLY A 274 -16.94 3.95 4.79
C GLY A 274 -16.00 3.06 5.62
N GLN A 275 -16.46 1.85 5.92
CA GLN A 275 -15.81 0.91 6.85
C GLN A 275 -15.52 -0.49 6.25
N ASP A 276 -15.86 -0.71 4.98
CA ASP A 276 -15.63 -1.98 4.25
C ASP A 276 -14.18 -2.24 3.84
#